data_AF-A0A945FIH9-F1
#
_entry.id   AF-A0A945FIH9-F1
#
_cell.length_a   1.000
_cell.length_b   1.000
_cell.length_c   1.000
_cell.angle_alpha   90.00
_cell.angle_beta   90.00
_cell.angle_gamma   90.00
#
_symmetry.space_group_name_H-M   'P 1'
#
loop_
_entity.id
_entity.type
_entity.pdbx_description
1 polymer ?
#
loop_
_entity_poly.entity_id
_entity_poly.type
_entity_poly.pdbx_seq_one_letter_code
_entity_poly.pdbx_strand_id
1 'polypeptide(L)'
;TLGLDNVQVLEADAAFAMRHLFGPKSLREVFINFPDPWHKERHHSRRLIQAPFVRTLAERLTADGHVMIATDQAEYAEWIVEVLEGQSDLRSQHDTTWIDFVPNRRPTKYEEKALQSGVPIHYFEWQQNSNLNGMIDVDKVGDMPNVILEGEVDRQQVLVHAERLVWNETHQDVEVVVKLMDVYGHLEDDHRLVSMMVREGELAQYFGISVVFRKDNVLVKLAPIGQPRATWGVKFAVQQVANLVCETVEGLAVKSSTIDI
;
A
#
# COMPACT_ATOMS: atom_id res chain seq x y z
N THR A 1 -8.35 13.36 -26.51
CA THR A 1 -8.69 12.12 -25.76
C THR A 1 -9.89 11.48 -26.41
N LEU A 2 -9.97 10.15 -26.46
CA LEU A 2 -11.03 9.40 -27.17
C LEU A 2 -12.42 9.43 -26.49
N GLY A 3 -12.59 10.19 -25.39
CA GLY A 3 -13.88 10.33 -24.70
C GLY A 3 -14.37 9.06 -23.97
N LEU A 4 -13.47 8.15 -23.62
CA LEU A 4 -13.80 6.91 -22.91
C LEU A 4 -14.11 7.21 -21.43
N ASP A 5 -15.23 6.70 -20.94
CA ASP A 5 -15.70 6.82 -19.55
C ASP A 5 -15.48 5.53 -18.74
N ASN A 6 -15.12 4.44 -19.42
CA ASN A 6 -14.92 3.10 -18.87
C ASN A 6 -13.44 2.73 -18.65
N VAL A 7 -12.53 3.71 -18.72
CA VAL A 7 -11.10 3.52 -18.52
C VAL A 7 -10.60 4.52 -17.49
N GLN A 8 -9.89 4.01 -16.49
CA GLN A 8 -9.21 4.81 -15.48
C GLN A 8 -7.73 4.42 -15.44
N VAL A 9 -6.88 5.41 -15.14
CA VAL A 9 -5.44 5.21 -14.98
C VAL A 9 -5.11 5.54 -13.53
N LEU A 10 -4.34 4.66 -12.91
CA LEU A 10 -3.86 4.83 -11.54
C LEU A 10 -2.33 4.77 -11.55
N GLU A 11 -1.70 5.75 -10.90
CA GLU A 11 -0.29 5.69 -10.55
C GLU A 11 -0.15 5.11 -9.14
N ALA A 12 0.26 3.85 -9.05
CA ALA A 12 0.51 3.16 -7.79
C ALA A 12 1.43 1.96 -8.02
N ASP A 13 2.10 1.51 -6.95
CA ASP A 13 2.66 0.17 -6.92
C ASP A 13 1.52 -0.87 -7.08
N ALA A 14 1.73 -1.87 -7.92
CA ALA A 14 0.68 -2.83 -8.28
C ALA A 14 0.32 -3.77 -7.11
N ALA A 15 1.30 -4.19 -6.31
CA ALA A 15 1.05 -5.04 -5.15
C ALA A 15 0.28 -4.25 -4.08
N PHE A 16 0.67 -3.00 -3.85
CA PHE A 16 -0.06 -2.07 -2.98
C PHE A 16 -1.50 -1.86 -3.47
N ALA A 17 -1.69 -1.55 -4.75
CA ALA A 17 -3.01 -1.32 -5.33
C ALA A 17 -3.90 -2.56 -5.18
N MET A 18 -3.37 -3.75 -5.50
CA MET A 18 -4.08 -5.03 -5.35
C MET A 18 -4.54 -5.27 -3.92
N ARG A 19 -3.67 -4.98 -2.94
CA ARG A 19 -3.97 -5.17 -1.52
C ARG A 19 -4.99 -4.16 -1.00
N HIS A 20 -4.88 -2.88 -1.36
CA HIS A 20 -5.59 -1.82 -0.65
C HIS A 20 -6.58 -0.99 -1.48
N LEU A 21 -6.76 -1.24 -2.77
CA LEU A 21 -7.70 -0.47 -3.60
C LEU A 21 -8.83 -1.32 -4.18
N PHE A 22 -8.64 -2.63 -4.27
CA PHE A 22 -9.64 -3.56 -4.80
C PHE A 22 -10.19 -4.42 -3.69
N GLY A 23 -11.50 -4.38 -3.48
CA GLY A 23 -12.18 -5.18 -2.45
C GLY A 23 -12.10 -6.69 -2.76
N PRO A 24 -12.34 -7.56 -1.77
CA PRO A 24 -12.49 -8.99 -2.02
C PRO A 24 -13.56 -9.26 -3.09
N LYS A 25 -13.30 -10.20 -4.01
CA LYS A 25 -14.23 -10.59 -5.09
C LYS A 25 -14.74 -9.41 -5.94
N SER A 26 -13.90 -8.41 -6.21
CA SER A 26 -14.27 -7.22 -6.99
C SER A 26 -13.73 -7.22 -8.42
N LEU A 27 -12.74 -8.07 -8.72
CA LEU A 27 -12.09 -8.12 -10.03
C LEU A 27 -12.54 -9.36 -10.80
N ARG A 28 -12.99 -9.17 -12.05
CA ARG A 28 -13.34 -10.28 -12.94
C ARG A 28 -12.11 -10.81 -13.69
N GLU A 29 -11.30 -9.89 -14.23
CA GLU A 29 -10.14 -10.25 -15.06
C GLU A 29 -8.97 -9.35 -14.66
N VAL A 30 -7.79 -9.96 -14.50
CA VAL A 30 -6.54 -9.23 -14.25
C VAL A 30 -5.52 -9.62 -15.31
N PHE A 31 -4.92 -8.62 -15.96
CA PHE A 31 -3.88 -8.81 -16.97
C PHE A 31 -2.54 -8.31 -16.43
N ILE A 32 -1.53 -9.17 -16.46
CA ILE A 32 -0.15 -8.83 -16.08
C ILE A 32 0.75 -9.09 -17.28
N ASN A 33 1.08 -8.03 -18.00
CA ASN A 33 1.78 -8.13 -19.29
C ASN A 33 3.25 -7.72 -19.12
N PHE A 34 4.17 -8.66 -19.35
CA PHE A 34 5.62 -8.45 -19.36
C PHE A 34 6.14 -7.74 -18.10
N PRO A 35 5.83 -8.24 -16.89
CA PRO A 35 6.39 -7.68 -15.67
C PRO A 35 7.93 -7.78 -15.69
N ASP A 36 8.61 -6.85 -15.01
CA ASP A 36 10.08 -6.83 -14.97
C ASP A 36 10.62 -8.17 -14.44
N PRO A 37 11.44 -8.89 -15.23
CA PRO A 37 11.95 -10.20 -14.87
C PRO A 37 13.03 -10.17 -13.79
N TRP A 38 13.68 -9.02 -13.58
CA TRP A 38 14.80 -8.87 -12.65
C TRP A 38 15.86 -9.96 -12.81
N HIS A 39 16.52 -10.05 -13.97
CA HIS A 39 17.47 -11.12 -14.37
C HIS A 39 18.63 -11.47 -13.42
N LYS A 40 18.87 -10.67 -12.37
CA LYS A 40 19.96 -10.94 -11.43
C LYS A 40 19.34 -11.57 -10.19
N GLU A 41 19.89 -12.69 -9.75
CA GLU A 41 19.42 -13.45 -8.58
C GLU A 41 19.14 -12.57 -7.34
N ARG A 42 20.08 -11.66 -7.03
CA ARG A 42 19.94 -10.68 -5.93
C ARG A 42 18.75 -9.72 -6.05
N HIS A 43 18.04 -9.69 -7.17
CA HIS A 43 16.87 -8.87 -7.43
C HIS A 43 15.58 -9.70 -7.57
N HIS A 44 15.62 -11.04 -7.45
CA HIS A 44 14.43 -11.88 -7.62
C HIS A 44 13.32 -11.53 -6.61
N SER A 45 13.68 -11.05 -5.42
CA SER A 45 12.72 -10.53 -4.43
C SER A 45 11.91 -9.30 -4.90
N ARG A 46 12.26 -8.70 -6.04
CA ARG A 46 11.52 -7.58 -6.66
C ARG A 46 10.56 -8.04 -7.76
N ARG A 47 10.57 -9.32 -8.14
CA ARG A 47 9.61 -9.88 -9.10
C ARG A 47 8.20 -9.68 -8.54
N LEU A 48 7.26 -9.23 -9.38
CA LEU A 48 5.88 -8.99 -8.96
C LEU A 48 5.18 -10.29 -8.57
N ILE A 49 5.34 -11.32 -9.39
CA ILE A 49 4.75 -12.63 -9.17
C ILE A 49 5.51 -13.36 -8.06
N GLN A 50 4.97 -13.28 -6.84
CA GLN A 50 5.40 -14.01 -5.65
C GLN A 50 4.17 -14.52 -4.90
N ALA A 51 4.34 -15.51 -4.03
CA ALA A 51 3.24 -16.13 -3.29
C ALA A 51 2.31 -15.10 -2.58
N PRO A 52 2.81 -14.08 -1.85
CA PRO A 52 1.92 -13.10 -1.20
C PRO A 52 1.08 -12.27 -2.18
N PHE A 53 1.66 -11.91 -3.34
CA PHE A 53 0.94 -11.18 -4.38
C PHE A 53 -0.13 -12.06 -5.03
N VAL A 54 0.21 -13.31 -5.37
CA VAL A 54 -0.72 -14.27 -5.97
C VAL A 54 -1.88 -14.58 -5.02
N ARG A 55 -1.60 -14.74 -3.73
CA ARG A 55 -2.63 -14.90 -2.69
C ARG A 55 -3.60 -13.72 -2.67
N THR A 56 -3.07 -12.50 -2.59
CA THR A 56 -3.89 -11.27 -2.56
C THR A 56 -4.71 -11.14 -3.84
N LEU A 57 -4.10 -11.37 -5.00
CA LEU A 57 -4.76 -11.38 -6.30
C LEU A 57 -5.94 -12.35 -6.32
N ALA A 58 -5.74 -13.60 -5.87
CA ALA A 58 -6.79 -14.61 -5.81
C ALA A 58 -7.97 -14.18 -4.93
N GLU A 59 -7.71 -13.50 -3.81
CA GLU A 59 -8.76 -12.94 -2.95
C GLU A 59 -9.55 -11.80 -3.61
N ARG A 60 -8.93 -11.05 -4.53
CA ARG A 60 -9.59 -9.96 -5.25
C ARG A 60 -10.44 -10.46 -6.42
N LEU A 61 -10.13 -11.63 -6.96
CA LEU A 61 -10.89 -12.23 -8.04
C LEU A 61 -12.29 -12.67 -7.58
N THR A 62 -13.29 -12.45 -8.44
CA THR A 62 -14.61 -13.11 -8.31
C THR A 62 -14.47 -14.63 -8.42
N ALA A 63 -15.50 -15.39 -8.04
CA ALA A 63 -15.46 -16.86 -8.12
C ALA A 63 -15.14 -17.39 -9.55
N ASP A 64 -15.65 -16.71 -10.58
CA ASP A 64 -15.35 -17.04 -11.99
C ASP A 64 -14.19 -16.21 -12.56
N GLY A 65 -13.53 -15.42 -11.72
CA GLY A 65 -12.50 -14.49 -12.13
C GLY A 65 -11.18 -15.19 -12.46
N HIS A 66 -10.40 -14.58 -13.35
CA HIS A 66 -9.14 -15.13 -13.79
C HIS A 66 -8.04 -14.08 -13.93
N VAL A 67 -6.80 -14.55 -13.90
CA VAL A 67 -5.62 -13.78 -14.22
C VAL A 67 -4.99 -14.32 -15.49
N MET A 68 -4.53 -13.40 -16.35
CA MET A 68 -3.70 -13.70 -17.50
C MET A 68 -2.33 -13.05 -17.32
N ILE A 69 -1.29 -13.86 -17.19
CA ILE A 69 0.10 -13.40 -17.10
C ILE A 69 0.80 -13.72 -18.42
N ALA A 70 1.58 -12.78 -18.94
CA ALA A 70 2.39 -12.99 -20.15
C ALA A 70 3.85 -12.57 -19.90
N THR A 71 4.80 -13.39 -20.33
CA THR A 71 6.24 -13.09 -20.27
C THR A 71 6.98 -13.70 -21.45
N ASP A 72 7.99 -12.99 -21.96
CA ASP A 72 8.93 -13.44 -23.00
C ASP A 72 10.27 -13.92 -22.40
N GLN A 73 10.34 -14.05 -21.06
CA GLN A 73 11.54 -14.41 -20.32
C GLN A 73 11.40 -15.81 -19.74
N ALA A 74 12.12 -16.78 -20.32
CA ALA A 74 12.02 -18.19 -19.95
C ALA A 74 12.27 -18.46 -18.45
N GLU A 75 13.34 -17.90 -17.88
CA GLU A 75 13.64 -18.05 -16.45
C GLU A 75 12.53 -17.46 -15.56
N TYR A 76 11.91 -16.36 -16.01
CA TYR A 76 10.79 -15.79 -15.26
C TYR A 76 9.51 -16.63 -15.43
N ALA A 77 9.32 -17.26 -16.59
CA ALA A 77 8.22 -18.20 -16.80
C ALA A 77 8.33 -19.41 -15.86
N GLU A 78 9.52 -20.00 -15.73
CA GLU A 78 9.80 -21.08 -14.77
C GLU A 78 9.51 -20.65 -13.33
N TRP A 79 9.93 -19.44 -12.94
CA TRP A 79 9.58 -18.89 -11.63
C TRP A 79 8.07 -18.73 -11.43
N ILE A 80 7.33 -18.28 -12.46
CA ILE A 80 5.88 -18.14 -12.38
C ILE A 80 5.21 -19.52 -12.22
N VAL A 81 5.73 -20.57 -12.88
CA VAL A 81 5.27 -21.96 -12.66
C VAL A 81 5.40 -22.34 -11.19
N GLU A 82 6.61 -22.21 -10.63
CA GLU A 82 6.90 -22.59 -9.25
C GLU A 82 5.98 -21.87 -8.27
N VAL A 83 5.77 -20.56 -8.47
CA VAL A 83 4.89 -19.77 -7.62
C VAL A 83 3.43 -20.22 -7.75
N LEU A 84 2.91 -20.37 -8.98
CA LEU A 84 1.50 -20.70 -9.20
C LEU A 84 1.15 -22.12 -8.76
N GLU A 85 1.99 -23.11 -9.09
CA GLU A 85 1.79 -24.50 -8.66
C GLU A 85 1.97 -24.69 -7.15
N GLY A 86 2.74 -23.81 -6.50
CA GLY A 86 2.88 -23.77 -5.05
C GLY A 86 1.65 -23.21 -4.31
N GLN A 87 0.66 -22.64 -5.01
CA GLN A 87 -0.56 -22.11 -4.41
C GLN A 87 -1.80 -22.94 -4.79
N SER A 88 -2.70 -23.18 -3.84
CA SER A 88 -3.99 -23.85 -4.09
C SER A 88 -5.13 -22.90 -4.49
N ASP A 89 -4.84 -21.60 -4.45
CA ASP A 89 -5.80 -20.50 -4.51
C ASP A 89 -6.24 -20.15 -5.93
N LEU A 90 -5.42 -20.53 -6.90
CA LEU A 90 -5.68 -20.45 -8.32
C LEU A 90 -5.54 -21.85 -8.94
N ARG A 91 -6.16 -22.04 -10.10
CA ARG A 91 -5.99 -23.26 -10.92
C ARG A 91 -5.76 -22.87 -12.37
N SER A 92 -4.90 -23.61 -13.07
CA SER A 92 -4.78 -23.45 -14.52
C SER A 92 -6.11 -23.73 -15.21
N GLN A 93 -6.41 -22.97 -16.26
CA GLN A 93 -7.54 -23.23 -17.16
C GLN A 93 -7.19 -24.26 -18.26
N HIS A 94 -5.94 -24.74 -18.27
CA HIS A 94 -5.40 -25.68 -19.25
C HIS A 94 -4.80 -26.91 -18.57
N ASP A 95 -4.51 -27.94 -19.36
CA ASP A 95 -3.84 -29.16 -18.88
C ASP A 95 -2.38 -28.91 -18.46
N THR A 96 -1.83 -27.74 -18.83
CA THR A 96 -0.47 -27.29 -18.51
C THR A 96 -0.51 -25.98 -17.72
N THR A 97 0.59 -25.63 -17.05
CA THR A 97 0.68 -24.38 -16.26
C THR A 97 0.76 -23.13 -17.12
N TRP A 98 1.37 -23.22 -18.30
CA TRP A 98 1.33 -22.17 -19.33
C TRP A 98 0.94 -22.75 -20.69
N ILE A 99 0.58 -21.86 -21.59
CA ILE A 99 0.41 -22.10 -23.03
C ILE A 99 1.26 -21.10 -23.81
N ASP A 100 1.60 -21.43 -25.06
CA ASP A 100 2.43 -20.56 -25.90
C ASP A 100 1.57 -19.72 -26.89
N PHE A 101 0.25 -19.85 -26.82
CA PHE A 101 -0.68 -19.14 -27.70
C PHE A 101 -2.04 -18.92 -27.05
N VAL A 102 -2.54 -17.68 -27.10
CA VAL A 102 -3.89 -17.29 -26.66
C VAL A 102 -4.72 -16.85 -27.87
N PRO A 103 -5.82 -17.53 -28.21
CA PRO A 103 -6.71 -17.11 -29.29
C PRO A 103 -7.31 -15.72 -29.06
N ASN A 104 -7.41 -14.91 -30.11
CA ASN A 104 -8.08 -13.59 -30.11
C ASN A 104 -7.51 -12.54 -29.13
N ARG A 105 -6.33 -12.78 -28.54
CA ARG A 105 -5.64 -11.79 -27.72
C ARG A 105 -5.18 -10.61 -28.59
N ARG A 106 -5.47 -9.39 -28.14
CA ARG A 106 -4.90 -8.18 -28.76
C ARG A 106 -3.45 -8.03 -28.30
N PRO A 107 -2.47 -8.02 -29.20
CA PRO A 107 -1.08 -7.98 -28.80
C PRO A 107 -0.72 -6.61 -28.21
N THR A 108 0.06 -6.61 -27.14
CA THR A 108 0.76 -5.43 -26.63
C THR A 108 1.97 -5.11 -27.50
N LYS A 109 2.52 -3.90 -27.38
CA LYS A 109 3.77 -3.51 -28.04
C LYS A 109 4.93 -4.49 -27.77
N TYR A 110 4.99 -5.07 -26.55
CA TYR A 110 6.04 -6.02 -26.18
C TYR A 110 5.83 -7.39 -26.84
N GLU A 111 4.58 -7.82 -26.97
CA GLU A 111 4.21 -9.06 -27.67
C GLU A 111 4.57 -8.99 -29.14
N GLU A 112 4.20 -7.90 -29.81
CA GLU A 112 4.54 -7.69 -31.21
C GLU A 112 6.07 -7.76 -31.42
N LYS A 113 6.84 -7.15 -30.52
CA LYS A 113 8.30 -7.17 -30.59
C LYS A 113 8.88 -8.57 -30.38
N ALA A 114 8.39 -9.31 -29.38
CA ALA A 114 8.85 -10.67 -29.10
C ALA A 114 8.52 -11.61 -30.27
N LEU A 115 7.28 -11.56 -30.79
CA LEU A 115 6.83 -12.33 -31.95
C LEU A 115 7.66 -12.03 -33.20
N GLN A 116 7.92 -10.75 -33.50
CA GLN A 116 8.78 -10.36 -34.63
C GLN A 116 10.21 -10.87 -34.50
N SER A 117 10.70 -11.05 -33.27
CA SER A 117 12.04 -11.55 -32.97
C SER A 117 12.11 -13.08 -32.87
N GLY A 118 10.97 -13.78 -33.04
CA GLY A 118 10.89 -15.23 -32.84
C GLY A 118 11.08 -15.67 -31.39
N VAL A 119 10.95 -14.76 -30.43
CA VAL A 119 11.08 -15.06 -28.99
C VAL A 119 9.75 -15.68 -28.52
N PRO A 120 9.78 -16.89 -27.94
CA PRO A 120 8.58 -17.51 -27.37
C PRO A 120 7.97 -16.63 -26.27
N ILE A 121 6.65 -16.68 -26.16
CA ILE A 121 5.90 -16.00 -25.11
C ILE A 121 5.12 -17.06 -24.35
N HIS A 122 5.26 -17.04 -23.03
CA HIS A 122 4.56 -17.95 -22.13
C HIS A 122 3.38 -17.22 -21.50
N TYR A 123 2.19 -17.80 -21.67
CA TYR A 123 0.93 -17.27 -21.17
C TYR A 123 0.36 -18.17 -20.07
N PHE A 124 -0.02 -17.58 -18.94
CA PHE A 124 -0.61 -18.27 -17.82
C PHE A 124 -2.06 -17.80 -17.68
N GLU A 125 -3.02 -18.65 -18.03
CA GLU A 125 -4.45 -18.40 -17.82
C GLU A 125 -4.94 -19.20 -16.62
N TRP A 126 -5.09 -18.52 -15.48
CA TRP A 126 -5.39 -19.14 -14.19
C TRP A 126 -6.66 -18.55 -13.58
N GLN A 127 -7.56 -19.42 -13.12
CA GLN A 127 -8.84 -19.04 -12.52
C GLN A 127 -8.77 -19.10 -11.00
N GLN A 128 -9.56 -18.25 -10.33
CA GLN A 128 -9.85 -18.36 -8.90
C GLN A 128 -10.30 -19.79 -8.56
N ASN A 129 -9.72 -20.37 -7.50
CA ASN A 129 -10.11 -21.67 -6.98
C ASN A 129 -10.79 -21.48 -5.62
N SER A 130 -12.02 -21.96 -5.48
CA SER A 130 -13.06 -21.42 -4.59
C SER A 130 -12.95 -21.73 -3.08
N ASN A 131 -11.75 -21.89 -2.53
CA ASN A 131 -11.52 -22.23 -1.11
C ASN A 131 -10.61 -21.23 -0.38
N LEU A 132 -10.84 -19.93 -0.52
CA LEU A 132 -10.11 -18.91 0.23
C LEU A 132 -10.75 -18.70 1.61
N ASN A 133 -10.14 -19.27 2.65
CA ASN A 133 -10.42 -18.90 4.04
C ASN A 133 -9.60 -17.66 4.44
N GLY A 134 -10.22 -16.71 5.15
CA GLY A 134 -9.55 -15.52 5.69
C GLY A 134 -9.23 -14.46 4.64
N MET A 135 -10.26 -13.91 3.97
CA MET A 135 -10.08 -12.81 3.01
C MET A 135 -9.61 -11.55 3.74
N ILE A 136 -8.59 -10.89 3.22
CA ILE A 136 -8.11 -9.62 3.78
C ILE A 136 -9.03 -8.51 3.28
N ASP A 137 -9.86 -7.93 4.15
CA ASP A 137 -10.63 -6.74 3.77
C ASP A 137 -9.70 -5.59 3.39
N VAL A 138 -10.11 -4.79 2.41
CA VAL A 138 -9.42 -3.53 2.14
C VAL A 138 -9.69 -2.61 3.32
N ASP A 139 -8.62 -2.14 3.97
CA ASP A 139 -8.73 -1.11 4.99
C ASP A 139 -9.59 0.04 4.47
N LYS A 140 -10.74 0.23 5.10
CA LYS A 140 -11.56 1.41 4.83
C LYS A 140 -10.71 2.61 5.22
N VAL A 141 -10.59 3.58 4.30
CA VAL A 141 -10.00 4.87 4.64
C VAL A 141 -10.88 5.45 5.74
N GLY A 142 -10.40 5.40 6.98
CA GLY A 142 -11.11 5.94 8.12
C GLY A 142 -11.16 7.47 8.04
N ASP A 143 -11.92 8.07 8.94
CA ASP A 143 -11.90 9.52 9.11
C ASP A 143 -10.47 10.00 9.36
N MET A 144 -10.16 11.18 8.82
CA MET A 144 -8.83 11.77 8.93
C MET A 144 -8.48 11.99 10.42
N PRO A 145 -7.41 11.36 10.93
CA PRO A 145 -7.11 11.38 12.35
C PRO A 145 -6.81 12.79 12.85
N ASN A 146 -7.44 13.15 13.96
CA ASN A 146 -7.09 14.32 14.73
C ASN A 146 -7.30 14.09 16.23
N VAL A 147 -6.54 14.86 17.01
CA VAL A 147 -6.64 14.92 18.47
C VAL A 147 -6.72 16.37 18.89
N ILE A 148 -7.65 16.69 19.78
CA ILE A 148 -7.75 17.99 20.44
C ILE A 148 -7.27 17.82 21.87
N LEU A 149 -6.25 18.59 22.24
CA LEU A 149 -5.71 18.68 23.59
C LEU A 149 -6.23 19.96 24.25
N GLU A 150 -6.73 19.88 25.47
CA GLU A 150 -7.22 21.04 26.24
C GLU A 150 -6.22 21.42 27.34
N GLY A 151 -6.08 22.73 27.56
CA GLY A 151 -5.19 23.32 28.55
C GLY A 151 -4.46 24.55 28.01
N GLU A 152 -3.77 25.28 28.89
CA GLU A 152 -2.94 26.41 28.48
C GLU A 152 -1.72 25.93 27.70
N VAL A 153 -1.37 26.64 26.63
CA VAL A 153 -0.32 26.23 25.70
C VAL A 153 0.86 27.18 25.80
N ASP A 154 1.99 26.69 26.31
CA ASP A 154 3.28 27.35 26.08
C ASP A 154 3.90 26.85 24.77
N ARG A 155 3.62 27.57 23.67
CA ARG A 155 4.13 27.25 22.33
C ARG A 155 5.66 27.25 22.21
N GLN A 156 6.38 27.84 23.17
CA GLN A 156 7.84 27.83 23.19
C GLN A 156 8.42 26.51 23.73
N GLN A 157 7.60 25.65 24.35
CA GLN A 157 8.04 24.36 24.89
C GLN A 157 7.68 23.19 23.96
N VAL A 158 6.63 23.35 23.15
CA VAL A 158 6.09 22.27 22.33
C VAL A 158 7.08 21.84 21.24
N LEU A 159 7.52 20.58 21.32
CA LEU A 159 8.32 19.86 20.31
C LEU A 159 9.67 20.50 19.94
N VAL A 160 10.21 21.43 20.73
CA VAL A 160 11.46 22.14 20.39
C VAL A 160 12.68 21.21 20.29
N HIS A 161 12.68 20.11 21.03
CA HIS A 161 13.78 19.12 21.04
C HIS A 161 13.40 17.78 20.41
N ALA A 162 12.22 17.70 19.78
CA ALA A 162 11.73 16.46 19.19
C ALA A 162 12.30 16.29 17.77
N GLU A 163 13.25 15.38 17.62
CA GLU A 163 13.75 14.95 16.30
C GLU A 163 14.08 13.46 16.32
N ARG A 164 13.88 12.77 15.19
CA ARG A 164 14.34 11.40 14.96
C ARG A 164 13.85 10.35 15.96
N LEU A 165 12.58 10.43 16.37
CA LEU A 165 11.94 9.41 17.21
C LEU A 165 11.42 8.25 16.37
N VAL A 166 11.44 7.04 16.94
CA VAL A 166 10.95 5.82 16.29
C VAL A 166 10.08 5.05 17.27
N TRP A 167 8.87 4.69 16.84
CA TRP A 167 7.95 3.80 17.53
C TRP A 167 7.75 2.54 16.68
N ASN A 168 7.76 1.38 17.31
CA ASN A 168 7.53 0.09 16.65
C ASN A 168 6.34 -0.59 17.34
N GLU A 169 5.40 -1.08 16.55
CA GLU A 169 4.20 -1.79 17.00
C GLU A 169 3.87 -2.94 16.05
N THR A 170 2.97 -3.82 16.48
CA THR A 170 2.42 -4.88 15.63
C THR A 170 0.90 -4.75 15.56
N HIS A 171 0.33 -4.65 14.36
CA HIS A 171 -1.11 -4.57 14.14
C HIS A 171 -1.56 -5.64 13.14
N GLN A 172 -2.47 -6.53 13.54
CA GLN A 172 -2.98 -7.64 12.70
C GLN A 172 -1.84 -8.47 12.06
N ASP A 173 -0.84 -8.84 12.87
CA ASP A 173 0.36 -9.57 12.45
C ASP A 173 1.25 -8.84 11.43
N VAL A 174 1.04 -7.53 11.21
CA VAL A 174 1.88 -6.66 10.40
C VAL A 174 2.76 -5.79 11.29
N GLU A 175 4.06 -5.78 11.04
CA GLU A 175 5.00 -4.85 11.69
C GLU A 175 4.72 -3.41 11.23
N VAL A 176 4.54 -2.52 12.19
CA VAL A 176 4.30 -1.10 11.99
C VAL A 176 5.46 -0.31 12.60
N VAL A 177 6.16 0.44 11.75
CA VAL A 177 7.24 1.34 12.15
C VAL A 177 6.83 2.77 11.88
N VAL A 178 6.76 3.59 12.91
CA VAL A 178 6.46 5.03 12.81
C VAL A 178 7.69 5.82 13.19
N LYS A 179 8.06 6.78 12.34
CA LYS A 179 9.21 7.66 12.56
C LYS A 179 8.78 9.11 12.49
N LEU A 180 9.15 9.86 13.52
CA LEU A 180 9.24 11.32 13.45
C LEU A 180 10.63 11.64 12.91
N MET A 181 10.68 12.28 11.74
CA MET A 181 11.94 12.62 11.08
C MET A 181 12.48 13.94 11.60
N ASP A 182 11.66 14.99 11.48
CA ASP A 182 12.03 16.37 11.78
C ASP A 182 10.79 17.15 12.24
N VAL A 183 11.01 18.23 12.99
CA VAL A 183 9.99 19.22 13.35
C VAL A 183 10.38 20.57 12.77
N TYR A 184 9.46 21.20 12.06
CA TYR A 184 9.63 22.51 11.44
C TYR A 184 8.65 23.51 12.06
N GLY A 185 9.12 24.75 12.20
CA GLY A 185 8.31 25.89 12.63
C GLY A 185 9.14 26.92 13.38
N HIS A 186 8.69 28.17 13.35
CA HIS A 186 9.27 29.26 14.12
C HIS A 186 8.59 29.41 15.49
N LEU A 187 9.30 29.86 16.52
CA LEU A 187 8.76 29.95 17.90
C LEU A 187 7.48 30.80 18.00
N GLU A 188 7.32 31.77 17.10
CA GLU A 188 6.16 32.66 17.04
C GLU A 188 5.01 32.17 16.15
N ASP A 189 5.21 31.07 15.41
CA ASP A 189 4.17 30.50 14.57
C ASP A 189 3.02 29.94 15.41
N ASP A 190 1.83 29.95 14.83
CA ASP A 190 0.62 29.34 15.38
C ASP A 190 0.57 27.82 15.14
N HIS A 191 1.62 27.24 14.54
CA HIS A 191 1.73 25.81 14.34
C HIS A 191 3.17 25.29 14.31
N ARG A 192 3.30 23.97 14.45
CA ARG A 192 4.49 23.18 14.09
C ARG A 192 4.10 22.16 13.03
N LEU A 193 5.01 21.90 12.10
CA LEU A 193 4.90 20.83 11.13
C LEU A 193 5.86 19.71 11.52
N VAL A 194 5.32 18.53 11.80
CA VAL A 194 6.09 17.33 12.12
C VAL A 194 6.16 16.46 10.87
N SER A 195 7.36 16.18 10.36
CA SER A 195 7.58 15.27 9.23
C SER A 195 7.64 13.84 9.72
N MET A 196 6.82 12.98 9.09
CA MET A 196 6.60 11.61 9.52
C MET A 196 6.88 10.63 8.38
N MET A 197 7.31 9.43 8.77
CA MET A 197 7.32 8.25 7.92
C MET A 197 6.66 7.10 8.66
N VAL A 198 5.71 6.43 8.02
CA VAL A 198 5.06 5.23 8.53
C VAL A 198 5.33 4.10 7.55
N ARG A 199 5.79 2.94 8.06
CA ARG A 199 5.89 1.70 7.31
C ARG A 199 4.98 0.65 7.96
N GLU A 200 4.04 0.12 7.19
CA GLU A 200 3.11 -0.96 7.59
C GLU A 200 3.28 -2.11 6.60
N GLY A 201 4.10 -3.10 6.96
CA GLY A 201 4.54 -4.12 6.01
C GLY A 201 5.24 -3.50 4.80
N GLU A 202 4.67 -3.72 3.61
CA GLU A 202 5.19 -3.21 2.33
C GLU A 202 4.78 -1.75 2.04
N LEU A 203 3.83 -1.19 2.78
CA LEU A 203 3.37 0.17 2.59
C LEU A 203 4.28 1.14 3.36
N ALA A 204 4.97 2.03 2.64
CA ALA A 204 5.66 3.18 3.23
C ALA A 204 4.97 4.49 2.83
N GLN A 205 4.66 5.33 3.81
CA GLN A 205 3.99 6.62 3.64
C GLN A 205 4.82 7.74 4.27
N TYR A 206 5.02 8.83 3.53
CA TYR A 206 5.69 10.04 4.01
C TYR A 206 4.70 11.19 4.02
N PHE A 207 4.54 11.86 5.16
CA PHE A 207 3.52 12.88 5.33
C PHE A 207 3.86 13.84 6.47
N GLY A 208 3.09 14.93 6.57
CA GLY A 208 3.20 15.87 7.67
C GLY A 208 2.05 15.74 8.67
N ILE A 209 2.33 16.06 9.93
CA ILE A 209 1.33 16.32 10.97
C ILE A 209 1.46 17.80 11.38
N SER A 210 0.34 18.52 11.39
CA SER A 210 0.27 19.87 11.93
C SER A 210 -0.15 19.84 13.40
N VAL A 211 0.66 20.45 14.27
CA VAL A 211 0.31 20.78 15.64
C VAL A 211 -0.07 22.26 15.67
N VAL A 212 -1.36 22.57 15.76
CA VAL A 212 -1.89 23.93 15.65
C VAL A 212 -2.24 24.46 17.04
N PHE A 213 -1.60 25.56 17.43
CA PHE A 213 -1.82 26.23 18.69
C PHE A 213 -3.02 27.17 18.61
N ARG A 214 -3.95 27.03 19.54
CA ARG A 214 -5.08 27.93 19.72
C ARG A 214 -5.07 28.46 21.15
N LYS A 215 -5.95 29.41 21.43
CA LYS A 215 -5.98 30.11 22.72
C LYS A 215 -6.05 29.15 23.92
N ASP A 216 -6.93 28.16 23.87
CA ASP A 216 -7.26 27.27 25.00
C ASP A 216 -7.10 25.77 24.66
N ASN A 217 -6.52 25.45 23.50
CA ASN A 217 -6.31 24.07 23.06
C ASN A 217 -5.22 23.95 21.98
N VAL A 218 -4.77 22.71 21.77
CA VAL A 218 -3.91 22.32 20.65
C VAL A 218 -4.68 21.34 19.77
N LEU A 219 -4.65 21.56 18.46
CA LEU A 219 -5.17 20.60 17.47
C LEU A 219 -4.00 19.89 16.79
N VAL A 220 -3.90 18.59 16.97
CA VAL A 220 -2.96 17.71 16.26
C VAL A 220 -3.72 17.02 15.13
N LYS A 221 -3.32 17.23 13.89
CA LYS A 221 -4.00 16.68 12.70
C LYS A 221 -3.03 16.44 11.55
N LEU A 222 -3.44 15.69 10.54
CA LEU A 222 -2.67 15.59 9.30
C LEU A 222 -2.50 16.96 8.61
N ALA A 223 -1.29 17.21 8.15
CA ALA A 223 -0.96 18.36 7.32
C ALA A 223 -1.38 18.10 5.86
N PRO A 224 -1.56 19.14 5.03
CA PRO A 224 -1.92 18.99 3.62
C PRO A 224 -0.79 18.44 2.73
N ILE A 225 0.33 18.00 3.30
CA ILE A 225 1.50 17.45 2.60
C ILE A 225 1.55 15.93 2.74
N GLY A 226 1.93 15.25 1.66
CA GLY A 226 2.03 13.79 1.58
C GLY A 226 0.69 13.08 1.35
N GLN A 227 -0.42 13.65 1.82
CA GLN A 227 -1.79 13.11 1.67
C GLN A 227 -1.86 11.60 1.96
N PRO A 228 -1.44 11.18 3.17
CA PRO A 228 -1.35 9.77 3.50
C PRO A 228 -2.76 9.16 3.54
N ARG A 229 -2.84 7.85 3.32
CA ARG A 229 -4.04 7.10 3.66
C ARG A 229 -4.14 7.02 5.18
N ALA A 230 -5.35 7.19 5.72
CA ALA A 230 -5.62 7.08 7.16
C ALA A 230 -5.60 5.61 7.65
N THR A 231 -4.48 4.92 7.41
CA THR A 231 -4.18 3.57 7.90
C THR A 231 -4.00 3.57 9.41
N TRP A 232 -3.95 2.38 10.03
CA TRP A 232 -3.76 2.26 11.46
C TRP A 232 -2.46 2.95 11.92
N GLY A 233 -1.35 2.72 11.22
CA GLY A 233 -0.06 3.33 11.52
C GLY A 233 -0.04 4.86 11.37
N VAL A 234 -0.81 5.41 10.43
CA VAL A 234 -0.97 6.87 10.30
C VAL A 234 -1.80 7.44 11.45
N LYS A 235 -2.85 6.74 11.89
CA LYS A 235 -3.62 7.12 13.09
C LYS A 235 -2.74 7.04 14.34
N PHE A 236 -1.97 5.95 14.49
CA PHE A 236 -1.01 5.77 15.57
C PHE A 236 0.05 6.89 15.58
N ALA A 237 0.56 7.31 14.43
CA ALA A 237 1.49 8.43 14.31
C ALA A 237 0.89 9.75 14.84
N VAL A 238 -0.37 10.06 14.52
CA VAL A 238 -1.06 11.25 15.07
C VAL A 238 -1.24 11.15 16.58
N GLN A 239 -1.57 9.95 17.10
CA GLN A 239 -1.64 9.72 18.54
C GLN A 239 -0.29 9.91 19.23
N GLN A 240 0.80 9.40 18.67
CA GLN A 240 2.15 9.56 19.23
C GLN A 240 2.61 11.01 19.25
N VAL A 241 2.32 11.79 18.20
CA VAL A 241 2.61 13.23 18.21
C VAL A 241 1.78 13.95 19.28
N ALA A 242 0.51 13.59 19.45
CA ALA A 242 -0.32 14.18 20.51
C ALA A 242 0.19 13.85 21.91
N ASN A 243 0.60 12.60 22.15
CA ASN A 243 1.22 12.17 23.42
C ASN A 243 2.49 12.97 23.69
N LEU A 244 3.36 13.11 22.68
CA LEU A 244 4.60 13.88 22.80
C LEU A 244 4.33 15.35 23.14
N VAL A 245 3.28 15.96 22.58
CA VAL A 245 2.87 17.33 22.95
C VAL A 245 2.48 17.40 24.43
N CYS A 246 1.69 16.46 24.94
CA CYS A 246 1.34 16.38 26.36
C CYS A 246 2.55 16.14 27.27
N GLU A 247 3.54 15.37 26.82
CA GLU A 247 4.78 15.15 27.58
C GLU A 247 5.65 16.42 27.65
N THR A 248 5.58 17.29 26.64
CA THR A 248 6.35 18.55 26.62
C THR A 248 5.72 19.71 27.38
N VAL A 249 4.40 19.69 27.62
CA VAL A 249 3.68 20.79 28.27
C VAL A 249 2.79 20.25 29.38
N GLU A 250 3.13 20.60 30.62
CA GLU A 250 2.38 20.17 31.80
C GLU A 250 0.95 20.75 31.78
N GLY A 251 -0.04 19.91 32.08
CA GLY A 251 -1.44 20.31 32.15
C GLY A 251 -2.25 20.17 30.85
N LEU A 252 -1.63 19.81 29.72
CA LEU A 252 -2.37 19.41 28.52
C LEU A 252 -2.94 18.00 28.68
N ALA A 253 -4.21 17.82 28.30
CA ALA A 253 -4.89 16.53 28.31
C ALA A 253 -5.75 16.34 27.05
N VAL A 254 -5.95 15.09 26.64
CA VAL A 254 -6.82 14.77 25.50
C VAL A 254 -8.27 15.12 25.84
N LYS A 255 -8.85 16.08 25.10
CA LYS A 255 -10.26 16.44 25.17
C LYS A 255 -11.11 15.56 24.27
N SER A 256 -10.64 15.34 23.04
CA SER A 256 -11.32 14.51 22.06
C SER A 256 -10.33 13.94 21.05
N SER A 257 -10.63 12.74 20.53
CA SER A 257 -9.85 12.08 19.49
C SER A 257 -10.79 11.42 18.49
N THR A 258 -10.46 11.48 17.20
CA THR A 258 -11.12 10.67 16.17
C THR A 258 -10.42 9.32 15.96
N ILE A 259 -9.39 9.05 16.76
CA ILE A 259 -8.58 7.84 16.70
C ILE A 259 -9.15 6.84 17.70
N ASP A 260 -9.52 5.67 17.21
CA ASP A 260 -9.97 4.52 17.98
C ASP A 260 -9.01 3.36 17.66
N ILE A 261 -7.95 3.23 18.46
CA ILE A 261 -6.87 2.25 18.29
C ILE A 261 -6.46 1.63 19.61
#